data_AF-A0A7L2VFM8-F1
#
_entry.id   AF-A0A7L2VFM8-F1
#
_cell.length_a   1.000
_cell.length_b   1.000
_cell.length_c   1.000
_cell.angle_alpha   90.00
_cell.angle_beta   90.00
_cell.angle_gamma   90.00
#
_symmetry.space_group_name_H-M   'P 1'
#
loop_
_entity.id
_entity.type
_entity.pdbx_description
1 polymer ?
#
loop_
_entity_poly.entity_id
_entity_poly.type
_entity_poly.pdbx_seq_one_letter_code
_entity_poly.pdbx_strand_id
1 'polypeptide(L)'
;RQEHLIHVTRGAAQEFILAGKHREAIPAALHMLSFSTQVYGSHSVQLVPAYLLLAEASSGAGDLPQAARYLSQAQWIVLRAPGCSTELQAKLHHGLGLFCAAEGNFEQALYHLANNIYLVSSAFGLRSLEASGGYFHMANIFFRQKKMDVANSLYAEV
;
A
#
# COMPACT_ATOMS: atom_id res chain seq x y z
N ARG A 1 8.08 21.60 -13.29
CA ARG A 1 8.64 20.56 -14.21
C ARG A 1 8.83 19.22 -13.52
N GLN A 2 9.53 19.14 -12.37
CA GLN A 2 9.74 17.87 -11.65
C GLN A 2 8.45 17.29 -11.03
N GLU A 3 7.54 18.11 -10.50
CA GLU A 3 6.25 17.62 -9.98
C GLU A 3 5.40 16.91 -11.05
N HIS A 4 5.41 17.41 -12.29
CA HIS A 4 4.76 16.74 -13.42
C HIS A 4 5.40 15.37 -13.70
N LEU A 5 6.72 15.26 -13.62
CA LEU A 5 7.43 13.98 -13.77
C LEU A 5 7.06 12.99 -12.66
N ILE A 6 6.86 13.45 -11.42
CA ILE A 6 6.36 12.62 -10.32
C ILE A 6 4.99 12.06 -10.68
N HIS A 7 4.09 12.88 -11.22
CA HIS A 7 2.75 12.44 -11.58
C HIS A 7 2.75 11.42 -12.72
N VAL A 8 3.57 11.64 -13.76
CA VAL A 8 3.70 10.72 -14.91
C VAL A 8 4.30 9.38 -14.49
N THR A 9 5.41 9.41 -13.73
CA THR A 9 6.08 8.18 -13.26
C THR A 9 5.22 7.38 -12.29
N ARG A 10 4.44 8.06 -11.43
CA ARG A 10 3.42 7.44 -10.59
C ARG A 10 2.36 6.72 -11.42
N GLY A 11 1.78 7.39 -12.41
CA GLY A 11 0.76 6.81 -13.29
C GLY A 11 1.27 5.56 -14.00
N ALA A 12 2.46 5.64 -14.61
CA ALA A 12 3.08 4.50 -15.28
C ALA A 12 3.32 3.31 -14.33
N ALA A 13 3.82 3.56 -13.12
CA ALA A 13 4.01 2.50 -12.13
C ALA A 13 2.69 1.81 -11.74
N GLN A 14 1.63 2.61 -11.51
CA GLN A 14 0.31 2.09 -11.17
C GLN A 14 -0.31 1.27 -12.31
N GLU A 15 -0.18 1.74 -13.55
CA GLU A 15 -0.66 1.01 -14.74
C GLU A 15 0.04 -0.35 -14.87
N PHE A 16 1.35 -0.41 -14.69
CA PHE A 16 2.09 -1.68 -14.73
C PHE A 16 1.67 -2.63 -13.61
N ILE A 17 1.49 -2.12 -12.39
CA ILE A 17 1.00 -2.92 -11.25
C ILE A 17 -0.39 -3.50 -11.54
N LEU A 18 -1.33 -2.67 -12.03
CA LEU A 18 -2.68 -3.12 -12.38
C LEU A 18 -2.68 -4.16 -13.51
N ALA A 19 -1.72 -4.07 -14.44
CA ALA A 19 -1.53 -5.04 -15.51
C ALA A 19 -0.78 -6.33 -15.05
N GLY A 20 -0.41 -6.45 -13.77
CA GLY A 20 0.40 -7.56 -13.24
C GLY A 20 1.86 -7.57 -13.71
N LYS A 21 2.31 -6.49 -14.37
CA LYS A 21 3.67 -6.30 -14.90
C LYS A 21 4.58 -5.71 -13.85
N HIS A 22 4.75 -6.45 -12.75
CA HIS A 22 5.40 -5.93 -11.54
C HIS A 22 6.87 -5.54 -11.75
N ARG A 23 7.62 -6.27 -12.59
CA ARG A 23 9.03 -5.95 -12.87
C ARG A 23 9.17 -4.65 -13.66
N GLU A 24 8.24 -4.39 -14.56
CA GLU A 24 8.17 -3.18 -15.39
C GLU A 24 7.73 -1.95 -14.57
N ALA A 25 7.00 -2.14 -13.47
CA ALA A 25 6.64 -1.06 -12.56
C ALA A 25 7.84 -0.50 -11.77
N ILE A 26 8.85 -1.32 -11.49
CA ILE A 26 9.99 -0.96 -10.61
C ILE A 26 10.75 0.27 -11.14
N PRO A 27 11.19 0.33 -12.41
CA PRO A 27 11.87 1.52 -12.93
C PRO A 27 11.04 2.80 -12.82
N ALA A 28 9.74 2.73 -13.12
CA ALA A 28 8.84 3.88 -13.01
C ALA A 28 8.73 4.37 -11.56
N ALA A 29 8.56 3.45 -10.59
CA ALA A 29 8.50 3.80 -9.18
C ALA A 29 9.85 4.32 -8.63
N LEU A 30 10.99 3.82 -9.12
CA LEU A 30 12.32 4.35 -8.79
C LEU A 30 12.52 5.78 -9.32
N HIS A 31 12.06 6.07 -10.54
CA HIS A 31 12.08 7.42 -11.08
C HIS A 31 11.18 8.35 -10.26
N MET A 32 9.98 7.90 -9.88
CA MET A 32 9.10 8.65 -8.98
C MET A 32 9.80 8.99 -7.66
N LEU A 33 10.47 8.02 -7.04
CA LEU A 33 11.22 8.22 -5.79
C LEU A 33 12.35 9.24 -5.97
N SER A 34 13.11 9.14 -7.06
CA SER A 34 14.21 10.04 -7.38
C SER A 34 13.73 11.48 -7.55
N PHE A 35 12.69 11.71 -8.37
CA PHE A 35 12.12 13.04 -8.57
C PHE A 35 11.50 13.59 -7.27
N SER A 36 10.80 12.75 -6.50
CA SER A 36 10.23 13.16 -5.22
C SER A 36 11.32 13.55 -4.21
N THR A 37 12.45 12.83 -4.20
CA THR A 37 13.60 13.16 -3.34
C THR A 37 14.23 14.49 -3.72
N GLN A 38 14.32 14.79 -5.02
CA GLN A 38 14.84 16.07 -5.52
C GLN A 38 13.95 17.25 -5.16
N VAL A 39 12.62 17.08 -5.18
CA VAL A 39 11.66 18.15 -4.93
C VAL A 39 11.45 18.39 -3.43
N TYR A 40 11.31 17.31 -2.64
CA TYR A 40 10.87 17.41 -1.25
C TYR A 40 11.95 17.08 -0.21
N GLY A 41 13.09 16.52 -0.64
CA GLY A 41 14.17 16.06 0.24
C GLY A 41 14.00 14.61 0.73
N SER A 42 15.08 14.01 1.25
CA SER A 42 15.21 12.57 1.54
C SER A 42 14.40 12.03 2.72
N HIS A 43 13.81 12.90 3.53
CA HIS A 43 13.03 12.51 4.72
C HIS A 43 11.59 13.01 4.67
N SER A 44 11.17 13.48 3.50
CA SER A 44 9.85 14.03 3.28
C SER A 44 8.78 12.94 3.29
N VAL A 45 7.64 13.26 3.90
CA VAL A 45 6.43 12.41 3.90
C VAL A 45 5.88 12.17 2.49
N GLN A 46 6.16 13.07 1.55
CA GLN A 46 5.80 12.96 0.13
C GLN A 46 6.54 11.82 -0.59
N LEU A 47 7.57 11.20 0.01
CA LEU A 47 8.26 10.02 -0.52
C LEU A 47 7.50 8.71 -0.28
N VAL A 48 6.65 8.67 0.75
CA VAL A 48 5.95 7.43 1.17
C VAL A 48 5.21 6.76 0.02
N PRO A 49 4.44 7.46 -0.85
CA PRO A 49 3.76 6.82 -1.97
C PRO A 49 4.71 6.10 -2.94
N ALA A 50 5.91 6.62 -3.16
CA ALA A 50 6.90 5.98 -4.04
C ALA A 50 7.45 4.70 -3.41
N TYR A 51 7.74 4.73 -2.10
CA TYR A 51 8.16 3.52 -1.37
C TYR A 51 7.07 2.44 -1.34
N LEU A 52 5.79 2.83 -1.20
CA LEU A 52 4.69 1.86 -1.23
C LEU A 52 4.53 1.21 -2.61
N LEU A 53 4.65 1.97 -3.71
CA LEU A 53 4.62 1.41 -5.07
C LEU A 53 5.81 0.47 -5.33
N LEU A 54 6.99 0.83 -4.85
CA LEU A 54 8.18 -0.03 -4.93
C LEU A 54 7.98 -1.32 -4.14
N ALA A 55 7.40 -1.24 -2.95
CA ALA A 55 7.09 -2.42 -2.15
C ALA A 55 6.11 -3.35 -2.86
N GLU A 56 5.01 -2.80 -3.38
CA GLU A 56 4.00 -3.56 -4.11
C GLU A 56 4.56 -4.22 -5.37
N ALA A 57 5.34 -3.47 -6.16
CA ALA A 57 6.01 -3.99 -7.34
C ALA A 57 7.04 -5.09 -6.99
N SER A 58 7.85 -4.89 -5.95
CA SER A 58 8.81 -5.90 -5.49
C SER A 58 8.11 -7.17 -4.98
N SER A 59 7.03 -7.03 -4.20
CA SER A 59 6.23 -8.17 -3.74
C SER A 59 5.62 -8.95 -4.90
N GLY A 60 4.99 -8.26 -5.86
CA GLY A 60 4.40 -8.89 -7.04
C GLY A 60 5.44 -9.52 -7.98
N ALA A 61 6.68 -9.02 -7.97
CA ALA A 61 7.80 -9.63 -8.69
C ALA A 61 8.43 -10.84 -7.98
N GLY A 62 7.99 -11.15 -6.75
CA GLY A 62 8.49 -12.24 -5.92
C GLY A 62 9.70 -11.88 -5.04
N ASP A 63 10.11 -10.62 -4.99
CA ASP A 63 11.24 -10.13 -4.16
C ASP A 63 10.73 -9.57 -2.82
N LEU A 64 10.29 -10.47 -1.95
CA LEU A 64 9.79 -10.13 -0.61
C LEU A 64 10.85 -9.41 0.26
N PRO A 65 12.14 -9.80 0.27
CA PRO A 65 13.15 -9.08 1.03
C PRO A 65 13.27 -7.61 0.62
N GLN A 66 13.22 -7.32 -0.68
CA GLN A 66 13.29 -5.94 -1.16
C GLN A 66 12.00 -5.16 -0.84
N ALA A 67 10.84 -5.79 -0.95
CA ALA A 67 9.57 -5.19 -0.56
C ALA A 67 9.55 -4.78 0.93
N ALA A 68 10.04 -5.67 1.82
CA ALA A 68 10.15 -5.41 3.25
C ALA A 68 11.04 -4.19 3.56
N ARG A 69 12.13 -4.02 2.80
CA ARG A 69 13.03 -2.86 2.94
C ARG A 69 12.30 -1.57 2.58
N TYR A 70 11.53 -1.55 1.49
CA TYR A 70 10.78 -0.36 1.09
C TYR A 70 9.64 -0.03 2.07
N LEU A 71 8.92 -1.03 2.58
CA LEU A 71 7.91 -0.83 3.62
C LEU A 71 8.51 -0.27 4.91
N SER A 72 9.67 -0.78 5.32
CA SER A 72 10.40 -0.24 6.47
C SER A 72 10.76 1.24 6.29
N GLN A 73 11.18 1.65 5.09
CA GLN A 73 11.46 3.07 4.81
C GLN A 73 10.19 3.93 4.87
N ALA A 74 9.09 3.46 4.26
CA ALA A 74 7.80 4.14 4.32
C ALA A 74 7.31 4.30 5.76
N GLN A 75 7.37 3.22 6.56
CA GLN A 75 6.96 3.21 7.96
C GLN A 75 7.80 4.17 8.80
N TRP A 76 9.12 4.15 8.63
CA TRP A 76 10.02 5.06 9.34
C TRP A 76 9.71 6.53 9.06
N ILE A 77 9.42 6.89 7.81
CA ILE A 77 9.05 8.25 7.45
C ILE A 77 7.73 8.66 8.11
N VAL A 78 6.72 7.79 8.07
CA VAL A 78 5.42 8.05 8.72
C VAL A 78 5.56 8.21 10.23
N LEU A 79 6.34 7.34 10.89
CA LEU A 79 6.56 7.40 12.34
C LEU A 79 7.24 8.69 12.80
N ARG A 80 8.11 9.27 11.96
CA ARG A 80 8.80 10.53 12.28
C ARG A 80 8.03 11.79 11.88
N ALA A 81 6.85 11.66 11.28
CA ALA A 81 6.04 12.77 10.81
C ALA A 81 4.79 12.94 11.71
N PRO A 82 4.87 13.73 12.81
CA PRO A 82 3.77 13.88 13.77
C PRO A 82 2.50 14.55 13.19
N GLY A 83 2.53 15.01 11.94
CA GLY A 83 1.36 15.52 11.19
C GLY A 83 1.03 14.67 9.95
N CYS A 84 1.50 13.43 9.87
CA CYS A 84 1.21 12.55 8.74
C CYS A 84 -0.31 12.37 8.57
N SER A 85 -0.82 12.59 7.35
CA SER A 85 -2.26 12.51 7.11
C SER A 85 -2.80 11.11 7.34
N THR A 86 -4.05 11.03 7.80
CA THR A 86 -4.81 9.78 7.97
C THR A 86 -4.77 8.92 6.69
N GLU A 87 -4.90 9.57 5.52
CA GLU A 87 -4.86 8.90 4.22
C GLU A 87 -3.53 8.20 3.94
N LEU A 88 -2.42 8.82 4.34
CA LEU A 88 -1.10 8.25 4.10
C LEU A 88 -0.78 7.14 5.09
N GLN A 89 -1.18 7.31 6.35
CA GLN A 89 -1.16 6.23 7.35
C GLN A 89 -1.99 5.04 6.87
N ALA A 90 -3.19 5.28 6.34
CA ALA A 90 -4.05 4.24 5.79
C ALA A 90 -3.37 3.48 4.65
N LYS A 91 -2.73 4.17 3.70
CA LYS A 91 -1.99 3.55 2.59
C LYS A 91 -0.82 2.70 3.08
N LEU A 92 -0.09 3.16 4.10
CA LEU A 92 0.98 2.37 4.72
C LEU A 92 0.43 1.07 5.35
N HIS A 93 -0.66 1.18 6.13
CA HIS A 93 -1.33 0.02 6.71
C HIS A 93 -1.83 -0.95 5.64
N HIS A 94 -2.37 -0.45 4.53
CA HIS A 94 -2.75 -1.29 3.40
C HIS A 94 -1.57 -2.09 2.86
N GLY A 95 -0.46 -1.40 2.53
CA GLY A 95 0.74 -2.04 2.00
C GLY A 95 1.35 -3.08 2.94
N LEU A 96 1.42 -2.78 4.25
CA LEU A 96 1.88 -3.72 5.27
C LEU A 96 0.95 -4.95 5.37
N GLY A 97 -0.37 -4.73 5.31
CA GLY A 97 -1.36 -5.80 5.35
C GLY A 97 -1.22 -6.78 4.18
N LEU A 98 -1.07 -6.26 2.96
CA LEU A 98 -0.85 -7.08 1.77
C LEU A 98 0.47 -7.84 1.83
N PHE A 99 1.54 -7.19 2.29
CA PHE A 99 2.85 -7.82 2.45
C PHE A 99 2.79 -8.99 3.44
N CYS A 100 2.22 -8.79 4.63
CA CYS A 100 2.06 -9.86 5.61
C CYS A 100 1.19 -11.01 5.07
N ALA A 101 0.15 -10.71 4.28
CA ALA A 101 -0.68 -11.74 3.65
C ALA A 101 0.10 -12.56 2.60
N ALA A 102 1.01 -11.92 1.86
CA ALA A 102 1.91 -12.57 0.91
C ALA A 102 2.94 -13.46 1.61
N GLU A 103 3.44 -13.04 2.78
CA GLU A 103 4.29 -13.87 3.65
C GLU A 103 3.54 -15.02 4.35
N GLY A 104 2.21 -15.02 4.30
CA GLY A 104 1.37 -15.99 5.01
C GLY A 104 1.15 -15.66 6.50
N ASN A 105 1.63 -14.52 6.97
CA ASN A 105 1.38 -14.02 8.32
C ASN A 105 -0.01 -13.35 8.40
N PHE A 106 -1.05 -14.17 8.44
CA PHE A 106 -2.43 -13.69 8.38
C PHE A 106 -2.85 -12.87 9.60
N GLU A 107 -2.27 -13.11 10.77
CA GLU A 107 -2.60 -12.33 11.97
C GLU A 107 -2.17 -10.87 11.80
N GLN A 108 -0.91 -10.63 11.43
CA GLN A 108 -0.41 -9.28 11.17
C GLN A 108 -1.09 -8.64 9.96
N ALA A 109 -1.40 -9.42 8.93
CA ALA A 109 -2.14 -8.93 7.79
C ALA A 109 -3.52 -8.38 8.19
N LEU A 110 -4.29 -9.12 8.98
CA LEU A 110 -5.61 -8.69 9.46
C LEU A 110 -5.51 -7.46 10.37
N TYR A 111 -4.49 -7.39 11.24
CA TYR A 111 -4.24 -6.21 12.06
C TYR A 111 -4.03 -4.96 11.21
N HIS A 112 -3.15 -5.04 10.21
CA HIS A 112 -2.85 -3.90 9.35
C HIS A 112 -4.03 -3.52 8.45
N LEU A 113 -4.75 -4.49 7.88
CA LEU A 113 -5.94 -4.21 7.06
C LEU A 113 -7.09 -3.61 7.88
N ALA A 114 -7.31 -4.06 9.13
CA ALA A 114 -8.32 -3.47 10.00
C ALA A 114 -8.01 -2.00 10.32
N ASN A 115 -6.74 -1.67 10.59
CA ASN A 115 -6.31 -0.29 10.79
C ASN A 115 -6.47 0.55 9.51
N ASN A 116 -6.18 -0.02 8.34
CA ASN A 116 -6.44 0.65 7.06
C ASN A 116 -7.93 0.98 6.91
N ILE A 117 -8.83 0.01 7.07
CA ILE A 117 -10.29 0.22 6.97
C ILE A 117 -10.76 1.27 7.95
N TYR A 118 -10.29 1.23 9.20
CA TYR A 118 -10.64 2.23 10.22
C TYR A 118 -10.24 3.64 9.80
N LEU A 119 -8.99 3.84 9.37
CA LEU A 119 -8.48 5.14 8.96
C LEU A 119 -9.19 5.68 7.72
N VAL A 120 -9.44 4.81 6.73
CA VAL A 120 -10.19 5.17 5.52
C VAL A 120 -11.63 5.52 5.86
N SER A 121 -12.31 4.70 6.66
CA SER A 121 -13.71 4.94 7.06
C SER A 121 -13.86 6.23 7.87
N SER A 122 -12.87 6.57 8.67
CA SER A 122 -12.82 7.84 9.42
C SER A 122 -12.68 9.05 8.49
N ALA A 123 -11.94 8.92 7.38
CA ALA A 123 -11.73 10.01 6.43
C ALA A 123 -12.86 10.15 5.39
N PHE A 124 -13.43 9.05 4.91
CA PHE A 124 -14.34 9.01 3.75
C PHE A 124 -15.73 8.43 4.05
N GLY A 125 -15.96 7.93 5.26
CA GLY A 125 -17.18 7.24 5.67
C GLY A 125 -17.12 5.72 5.50
N LEU A 126 -17.99 4.99 6.21
CA LEU A 126 -17.96 3.52 6.26
C LEU A 126 -18.17 2.82 4.90
N ARG A 127 -18.94 3.42 4.00
CA ARG A 127 -19.32 2.81 2.70
C ARG A 127 -18.57 3.46 1.53
N SER A 128 -17.34 3.91 1.78
CA SER A 128 -16.52 4.55 0.76
C SER A 128 -15.85 3.51 -0.15
N LEU A 129 -15.57 3.91 -1.39
CA LEU A 129 -14.86 3.06 -2.36
C LEU A 129 -13.46 2.69 -1.86
N GLU A 130 -12.83 3.56 -1.10
CA GLU A 130 -11.51 3.35 -0.54
C GLU A 130 -11.49 2.23 0.52
N ALA A 131 -12.62 1.98 1.21
CA ALA A 131 -12.71 0.95 2.24
C ALA A 131 -12.89 -0.46 1.65
N SER A 132 -13.47 -0.57 0.45
CA SER A 132 -13.79 -1.86 -0.19
C SER A 132 -12.54 -2.72 -0.44
N GLY A 133 -11.42 -2.10 -0.80
CA GLY A 133 -10.15 -2.81 -0.98
C GLY A 133 -9.69 -3.53 0.29
N GLY A 134 -9.78 -2.87 1.45
CA GLY A 134 -9.45 -3.47 2.74
C GLY A 134 -10.36 -4.66 3.07
N TYR A 135 -11.67 -4.50 2.89
CA TYR A 135 -12.64 -5.58 3.09
C TYR A 135 -12.39 -6.78 2.18
N PHE A 136 -12.13 -6.55 0.90
CA PHE A 136 -11.80 -7.58 -0.08
C PHE A 136 -10.57 -8.40 0.34
N HIS A 137 -9.50 -7.73 0.79
CA HIS A 137 -8.29 -8.42 1.22
C HIS A 137 -8.47 -9.20 2.54
N MET A 138 -9.22 -8.66 3.50
CA MET A 138 -9.57 -9.40 4.71
C MET A 138 -10.42 -10.63 4.40
N ALA A 139 -11.40 -10.49 3.51
CA ALA A 139 -12.25 -11.60 3.07
C ALA A 139 -11.42 -12.72 2.43
N ASN A 140 -10.46 -12.39 1.56
CA ASN A 140 -9.54 -13.35 0.96
C ASN A 140 -8.69 -14.09 2.01
N ILE A 141 -8.26 -13.41 3.07
CA ILE A 141 -7.53 -14.05 4.18
C ILE A 141 -8.44 -15.04 4.91
N PHE A 142 -9.66 -14.64 5.28
CA PHE A 142 -10.61 -15.53 5.96
C PHE A 142 -11.05 -16.71 5.10
N PHE A 143 -11.18 -16.50 3.79
CA PHE A 143 -11.40 -17.57 2.80
C PHE A 143 -10.27 -18.59 2.82
N ARG A 144 -9.00 -18.15 2.80
CA ARG A 144 -7.82 -19.03 2.91
C ARG A 144 -7.78 -19.78 4.25
N GLN A 145 -8.32 -19.19 5.32
CA GLN A 145 -8.48 -19.84 6.63
C GLN A 145 -9.71 -20.76 6.74
N LYS A 146 -10.52 -20.89 5.68
CA LYS A 146 -11.79 -21.65 5.65
C LYS A 146 -12.87 -21.12 6.62
N LYS A 147 -12.77 -19.85 7.03
CA LYS A 147 -13.77 -19.15 7.85
C LYS A 147 -14.81 -18.48 6.94
N MET A 148 -15.61 -19.30 6.28
CA MET A 148 -16.47 -18.89 5.17
C MET A 148 -17.53 -17.87 5.56
N ASP A 149 -18.10 -18.00 6.76
CA ASP A 149 -19.13 -17.12 7.31
C ASP A 149 -18.61 -15.69 7.44
N VAL A 150 -17.40 -15.53 7.97
CA VAL A 150 -16.72 -14.23 8.08
C VAL A 150 -16.33 -13.70 6.70
N ALA A 151 -15.77 -14.55 5.83
CA ALA A 151 -15.37 -14.16 4.49
C ALA A 151 -16.56 -13.61 3.67
N ASN A 152 -17.69 -14.31 3.68
CA ASN A 152 -18.90 -13.90 2.96
C ASN A 152 -19.47 -12.59 3.50
N SER A 153 -19.45 -12.37 4.82
CA SER A 153 -19.89 -11.10 5.40
C SER A 153 -19.02 -9.93 4.94
N LEU A 154 -17.71 -10.13 4.78
CA LEU A 154 -16.80 -9.09 4.33
C LEU A 154 -16.88 -8.86 2.82
N TYR A 155 -17.07 -9.90 2.02
CA TYR A 155 -17.31 -9.75 0.58
C TYR A 155 -18.60 -8.97 0.27
N ALA A 156 -19.60 -9.01 1.15
CA ALA A 156 -20.82 -8.22 0.98
C ALA A 156 -20.63 -6.70 1.14
N GLU A 157 -19.48 -6.27 1.68
CA GLU A 157 -19.11 -4.86 1.85
C GLU A 157 -18.26 -4.30 0.68
N VAL A 158 -17.97 -5.12 -0.34
CA VAL A 158 -17.18 -4.77 -1.53
C VAL A 158 -18.09 -4.41 -2.70
#